data_AF-A0A957NAP4-F1
#
_entry.id   AF-A0A957NAP4-F1
#
_cell.length_a   1.000
_cell.length_b   1.000
_cell.length_c   1.000
_cell.angle_alpha   90.00
_cell.angle_beta   90.00
_cell.angle_gamma   90.00
#
_symmetry.space_group_name_H-M   'P 1'
#
loop_
_entity.id
_entity.type
_entity.pdbx_description
1 polymer ?
#
loop_
_entity_poly.entity_id
_entity_poly.type
_entity_poly.pdbx_seq_one_letter_code
_entity_poly.pdbx_strand_id
1 'polypeptide(L)'
;QEALARLKQTFSRVESSWRPASQEESYEIVRRRLFKDIPGDKFHHRDNTLKQFAKLYRENANDFPQGCADEDYRRKLEKAYPIHPELFDQLYTSWGSLEKFQRTRGVLRLMAQAIHELWMNADPSVMIMPGSVAVSSPRVEPELLHYLDVSWQSIIAGDVDGTASTPYKVDQSAPNLNRYSATRRVARAIFMGTAPTHQQQNTGLDDKQINLGVV
;
A
#
# COMPACT_ATOMS: atom_id res chain seq x y z
N GLN A 1 21.59 -42.25 -18.34
CA GLN A 1 20.96 -40.95 -18.67
C GLN A 1 19.44 -41.04 -18.90
N GLU A 2 18.81 -42.22 -18.82
CA GLU A 2 17.37 -42.40 -19.07
C GLU A 2 16.47 -42.09 -17.85
N ALA A 3 16.98 -42.27 -16.63
CA ALA A 3 16.24 -42.01 -15.38
C ALA A 3 15.92 -40.52 -15.16
N LEU A 4 16.77 -39.62 -15.66
CA LEU A 4 16.61 -38.17 -15.55
C LEU A 4 15.55 -37.62 -16.53
N ALA A 5 15.37 -38.29 -17.67
CA ALA A 5 14.33 -37.97 -18.65
C ALA A 5 12.94 -38.38 -18.16
N ARG A 6 12.82 -39.54 -17.48
CA ARG A 6 11.55 -39.98 -16.88
C ARG A 6 11.13 -39.10 -15.69
N LEU A 7 12.07 -38.64 -14.86
CA LEU A 7 11.77 -37.68 -13.79
C LEU A 7 11.26 -36.33 -14.32
N LYS A 8 11.78 -35.84 -15.45
CA LYS A 8 11.26 -34.63 -16.12
C LYS A 8 9.85 -34.81 -16.69
N GLN A 9 9.47 -36.03 -17.09
CA GLN A 9 8.15 -36.30 -17.66
C GLN A 9 7.06 -36.51 -16.61
N THR A 10 7.41 -36.90 -15.38
CA THR A 10 6.44 -37.04 -14.28
C THR A 10 6.11 -35.71 -13.60
N PHE A 11 7.00 -34.71 -13.66
CA PHE A 11 6.75 -33.37 -13.11
C PHE A 11 5.95 -32.44 -14.04
N SER A 12 5.78 -32.78 -15.32
CA SER A 12 5.05 -31.91 -16.27
C SER A 12 3.52 -32.05 -16.21
N ARG A 13 2.98 -32.96 -15.40
CA ARG A 13 1.53 -33.28 -15.40
C ARG A 13 0.78 -33.02 -14.10
N VAL A 14 1.37 -32.24 -13.17
CA VAL A 14 0.66 -31.69 -11.99
C VAL A 14 0.98 -30.20 -11.77
N GLU A 15 1.43 -29.48 -12.80
CA GLU A 15 1.35 -28.01 -12.77
C GLU A 15 0.03 -27.61 -13.43
N SER A 16 -1.00 -27.48 -12.58
CA SER A 16 -2.16 -26.67 -12.89
C SER A 16 -1.69 -25.38 -13.55
N SER A 17 -2.08 -25.17 -14.80
CA SER A 17 -1.83 -23.96 -15.60
C SER A 17 -1.83 -22.72 -14.71
N TRP A 18 -0.64 -22.21 -14.39
CA TRP A 18 -0.44 -20.99 -13.63
C TRP A 18 -0.97 -19.84 -14.46
N ARG A 19 -2.23 -19.47 -14.25
CA ARG A 19 -2.74 -18.19 -14.73
C ARG A 19 -2.22 -17.12 -13.76
N PRO A 20 -1.67 -16.00 -14.26
CA PRO A 20 -1.46 -14.85 -13.41
C PRO A 20 -2.78 -14.52 -12.71
N ALA A 21 -2.79 -14.49 -11.38
CA ALA A 21 -3.95 -14.06 -10.62
C ALA A 21 -4.35 -12.66 -11.10
N SER A 22 -5.66 -12.39 -11.19
CA SER A 22 -6.12 -11.01 -11.37
C SER A 22 -5.59 -10.12 -10.22
N GLN A 23 -5.46 -8.81 -10.46
CA GLN A 23 -5.01 -7.89 -9.40
C GLN A 23 -5.87 -8.00 -8.13
N GLU A 24 -7.18 -8.20 -8.29
CA GLU A 24 -8.09 -8.37 -7.14
C GLU A 24 -7.91 -9.70 -6.39
N GLU A 25 -7.65 -10.81 -7.08
CA GLU A 25 -7.29 -12.08 -6.43
C GLU A 25 -5.95 -11.95 -5.68
N SER A 26 -5.06 -11.08 -6.16
CA SER A 26 -3.76 -10.84 -5.55
C SER A 26 -3.89 -10.14 -4.19
N TYR A 27 -4.87 -9.26 -4.00
CA TYR A 27 -5.13 -8.61 -2.70
C TYR A 27 -5.41 -9.65 -1.61
N GLU A 28 -6.30 -10.60 -1.89
CA GLU A 28 -6.70 -11.59 -0.90
C GLU A 28 -5.56 -12.55 -0.55
N ILE A 29 -4.75 -12.95 -1.53
CA ILE A 29 -3.57 -13.78 -1.32
C ILE A 29 -2.59 -13.08 -0.37
N VAL A 30 -2.31 -11.79 -0.59
CA VAL A 30 -1.39 -11.02 0.26
C VAL A 30 -1.99 -10.81 1.65
N ARG A 31 -3.26 -10.41 1.74
CA ARG A 31 -3.97 -10.27 3.01
C ARG A 31 -3.85 -11.53 3.87
N ARG A 32 -4.17 -12.70 3.32
CA ARG A 32 -4.13 -13.99 4.04
C ARG A 32 -2.72 -14.38 4.51
N ARG A 33 -1.68 -13.89 3.83
CA ARG A 33 -0.27 -14.13 4.23
C ARG A 33 0.19 -13.19 5.34
N LEU A 34 -0.29 -11.96 5.37
CA LEU A 34 0.12 -10.93 6.32
C LEU A 34 -0.74 -10.89 7.58
N PHE A 35 -2.02 -11.25 7.46
CA PHE A 35 -3.00 -11.17 8.54
C PHE A 35 -3.66 -12.52 8.80
N LYS A 36 -3.96 -12.78 10.07
CA LYS A 36 -4.86 -13.86 10.46
C LYS A 36 -6.29 -13.51 10.08
N ASP A 37 -7.11 -14.53 9.91
CA ASP A 37 -8.54 -14.31 9.70
C ASP A 37 -9.19 -13.64 10.90
N ILE A 38 -10.14 -12.77 10.59
CA ILE A 38 -10.89 -12.02 11.60
C ILE A 38 -11.87 -13.01 12.26
N PRO A 39 -11.87 -13.11 13.59
CA PRO A 39 -12.88 -13.89 14.31
C PRO A 39 -14.30 -13.42 13.96
N GLY A 40 -15.25 -14.35 13.81
CA GLY A 40 -16.59 -14.05 13.31
C GLY A 40 -17.35 -13.02 14.14
N ASP A 41 -17.13 -12.99 15.45
CA ASP A 41 -17.67 -12.00 16.39
C ASP A 41 -17.17 -10.57 16.11
N LYS A 42 -16.03 -10.41 15.42
CA LYS A 42 -15.43 -9.11 15.08
C LYS A 42 -15.74 -8.63 13.66
N PHE A 43 -16.55 -9.37 12.89
CA PHE A 43 -16.94 -8.94 11.53
C PHE A 43 -17.65 -7.58 11.52
N HIS A 44 -18.42 -7.27 12.56
CA HIS A 44 -19.12 -5.98 12.67
C HIS A 44 -18.16 -4.77 12.65
N HIS A 45 -16.94 -4.89 13.20
CA HIS A 45 -15.94 -3.81 13.13
C HIS A 45 -15.47 -3.58 11.69
N ARG A 46 -15.11 -4.65 10.98
CA ARG A 46 -14.76 -4.59 9.56
C ARG A 46 -15.90 -3.98 8.76
N ASP A 47 -17.09 -4.54 8.88
CA ASP A 47 -18.25 -4.16 8.07
C ASP A 47 -18.65 -2.70 8.31
N ASN A 48 -18.55 -2.22 9.56
CA ASN A 48 -18.76 -0.80 9.86
C ASN A 48 -17.68 0.09 9.22
N THR A 49 -16.39 -0.27 9.33
CA THR A 49 -15.30 0.48 8.68
C THR A 49 -15.54 0.59 7.17
N LEU A 50 -15.82 -0.53 6.50
CA LEU A 50 -16.07 -0.58 5.06
C LEU A 50 -17.30 0.25 4.66
N LYS A 51 -18.36 0.19 5.48
CA LYS A 51 -19.56 1.02 5.29
C LYS A 51 -19.24 2.51 5.41
N GLN A 52 -18.41 2.92 6.37
CA GLN A 52 -18.04 4.34 6.52
C GLN A 52 -17.17 4.83 5.36
N PHE A 53 -16.22 4.04 4.87
CA PHE A 53 -15.44 4.39 3.68
C PHE A 53 -16.32 4.50 2.41
N ALA A 54 -17.19 3.51 2.17
CA ALA A 54 -18.11 3.57 1.05
C ALA A 54 -19.06 4.77 1.13
N LYS A 55 -19.49 5.15 2.34
CA LYS A 55 -20.29 6.35 2.59
C LYS A 55 -19.47 7.62 2.29
N LEU A 56 -18.24 7.72 2.81
CA LEU A 56 -17.33 8.84 2.59
C LEU A 56 -17.11 9.12 1.10
N TYR A 57 -16.83 8.08 0.31
CA TYR A 57 -16.60 8.21 -1.13
C TYR A 57 -17.85 8.62 -1.89
N ARG A 58 -19.03 8.17 -1.45
CA ARG A 58 -20.30 8.55 -2.08
C ARG A 58 -20.72 9.97 -1.77
N GLU A 59 -20.56 10.41 -0.51
CA GLU A 59 -20.97 11.75 -0.08
C GLU A 59 -20.05 12.85 -0.62
N ASN A 60 -18.79 12.51 -0.92
CA ASN A 60 -17.78 13.46 -1.40
C ASN A 60 -17.23 13.05 -2.77
N ALA A 61 -18.09 12.60 -3.68
CA ALA A 61 -17.68 12.03 -4.98
C ALA A 61 -16.80 12.97 -5.84
N ASN A 62 -16.85 14.29 -5.60
CA ASN A 62 -16.00 15.25 -6.30
C ASN A 62 -14.55 15.26 -5.80
N ASP A 63 -14.30 14.82 -4.57
CA ASP A 63 -13.00 14.86 -3.89
C ASP A 63 -12.20 13.56 -4.07
N PHE A 64 -12.78 12.54 -4.71
CA PHE A 64 -12.18 11.23 -4.95
C PHE A 64 -12.16 10.85 -6.44
N PRO A 65 -11.28 9.92 -6.85
CA PRO A 65 -11.23 9.46 -8.24
C PRO A 65 -12.55 8.82 -8.68
N GLN A 66 -12.82 8.89 -9.99
CA GLN A 66 -14.01 8.27 -10.57
C GLN A 66 -14.03 6.75 -10.28
N GLY A 67 -15.21 6.23 -9.97
CA GLY A 67 -15.41 4.82 -9.64
C GLY A 67 -15.24 4.46 -8.15
N CYS A 68 -14.69 5.34 -7.30
CA CYS A 68 -14.52 5.03 -5.87
C CYS A 68 -15.85 4.93 -5.11
N ALA A 69 -16.91 5.59 -5.61
CA ALA A 69 -18.26 5.53 -5.03
C ALA A 69 -19.05 4.29 -5.46
N ASP A 70 -18.54 3.51 -6.42
CA ASP A 70 -19.25 2.40 -7.03
C ASP A 70 -19.16 1.12 -6.19
N GLU A 71 -20.11 0.21 -6.40
CA GLU A 71 -20.18 -1.06 -5.67
C GLU A 71 -18.97 -1.95 -5.94
N ASP A 72 -18.35 -1.85 -7.12
CA ASP A 72 -17.14 -2.59 -7.45
C ASP A 72 -15.94 -2.15 -6.60
N TYR A 73 -15.80 -0.84 -6.32
CA TYR A 73 -14.76 -0.36 -5.42
C TYR A 73 -15.01 -0.80 -3.97
N ARG A 74 -16.28 -0.86 -3.56
CA ARG A 74 -16.65 -1.45 -2.26
C ARG A 74 -16.23 -2.91 -2.14
N ARG A 75 -16.42 -3.72 -3.19
CA ARG A 75 -15.95 -5.12 -3.21
C ARG A 75 -14.43 -5.20 -3.11
N LYS A 76 -13.69 -4.26 -3.71
CA LYS A 76 -12.23 -4.18 -3.54
C LYS A 76 -11.85 -3.88 -2.08
N LEU A 77 -12.53 -2.93 -1.43
CA LEU A 77 -12.32 -2.64 -0.01
C LEU A 77 -12.56 -3.89 0.86
N GLU A 78 -13.61 -4.66 0.59
CA GLU A 78 -13.91 -5.92 1.29
C GLU A 78 -12.80 -6.97 1.12
N LYS A 79 -12.28 -7.15 -0.10
CA LYS A 79 -11.20 -8.11 -0.39
C LYS A 79 -9.85 -7.70 0.20
N ALA A 80 -9.58 -6.40 0.27
CA ALA A 80 -8.29 -5.85 0.66
C ALA A 80 -8.14 -5.61 2.18
N TYR A 81 -9.26 -5.46 2.91
CA TYR A 81 -9.24 -5.15 4.35
C TYR A 81 -8.31 -6.06 5.16
N PRO A 82 -7.41 -5.54 6.02
CA PRO A 82 -7.35 -4.15 6.52
C PRO A 82 -6.44 -3.21 5.71
N ILE A 83 -6.06 -3.58 4.49
CA ILE A 83 -5.25 -2.73 3.61
C ILE A 83 -6.18 -2.00 2.64
N HIS A 84 -5.93 -0.71 2.41
CA HIS A 84 -6.70 0.08 1.44
C HIS A 84 -6.33 -0.32 0.00
N PRO A 85 -7.29 -0.51 -0.93
CA PRO A 85 -7.03 -0.92 -2.30
C PRO A 85 -5.99 -0.04 -3.01
N GLU A 86 -6.04 1.27 -2.79
CA GLU A 86 -5.07 2.23 -3.36
C GLU A 86 -3.61 1.86 -3.06
N LEU A 87 -3.31 1.37 -1.84
CA LEU A 87 -1.95 0.95 -1.51
C LEU A 87 -1.54 -0.28 -2.33
N PHE A 88 -2.44 -1.25 -2.51
CA PHE A 88 -2.14 -2.38 -3.36
C PHE A 88 -1.97 -1.97 -4.82
N ASP A 89 -2.85 -1.10 -5.32
CA ASP A 89 -2.79 -0.64 -6.70
C ASP A 89 -1.43 0.02 -6.97
N GLN A 90 -1.01 0.96 -6.14
CA GLN A 90 0.33 1.57 -6.24
C GLN A 90 1.45 0.53 -6.21
N LEU A 91 1.39 -0.44 -5.29
CA LEU A 91 2.44 -1.45 -5.17
C LEU A 91 2.51 -2.42 -6.37
N TYR A 92 1.38 -2.77 -6.97
CA TYR A 92 1.31 -3.71 -8.09
C TYR A 92 1.52 -3.05 -9.46
N THR A 93 1.07 -1.80 -9.62
CA THR A 93 1.18 -1.07 -10.89
C THR A 93 2.47 -0.24 -10.90
N SER A 94 2.56 0.78 -10.06
CA SER A 94 3.67 1.73 -10.03
C SER A 94 4.96 1.06 -9.56
N TRP A 95 4.99 0.52 -8.34
CA TRP A 95 6.18 -0.15 -7.82
C TRP A 95 6.49 -1.43 -8.59
N GLY A 96 5.45 -2.18 -8.98
CA GLY A 96 5.56 -3.39 -9.80
C GLY A 96 6.08 -3.18 -11.23
N SER A 97 6.26 -1.93 -11.66
CA SER A 97 6.93 -1.56 -12.92
C SER A 97 8.45 -1.41 -12.80
N LEU A 98 8.97 -1.26 -11.57
CA LEU A 98 10.41 -1.16 -11.33
C LEU A 98 11.08 -2.53 -11.59
N GLU A 99 12.18 -2.53 -12.35
CA GLU A 99 12.88 -3.76 -12.76
C GLU A 99 13.31 -4.64 -11.58
N LYS A 100 13.75 -4.00 -10.48
CA LYS A 100 14.18 -4.69 -9.25
C LYS A 100 13.02 -5.18 -8.39
N PHE A 101 11.79 -4.71 -8.63
CA PHE A 101 10.65 -4.98 -7.76
C PHE A 101 9.94 -6.28 -8.14
N GLN A 102 10.12 -7.28 -7.29
CA GLN A 102 9.51 -8.59 -7.49
C GLN A 102 8.05 -8.60 -7.06
N ARG A 103 7.14 -8.07 -7.87
CA ARG A 103 5.67 -7.90 -7.63
C ARG A 103 5.14 -8.57 -6.36
N THR A 104 4.99 -9.90 -6.30
CA THR A 104 4.44 -10.58 -5.12
C THR A 104 5.37 -10.60 -3.89
N ARG A 105 6.68 -10.85 -4.07
CA ARG A 105 7.63 -10.94 -2.95
C ARG A 105 8.01 -9.57 -2.40
N GLY A 106 8.17 -8.58 -3.28
CA GLY A 106 8.41 -7.17 -2.94
C GLY A 106 7.25 -6.59 -2.15
N VAL A 107 6.01 -6.77 -2.62
CA VAL A 107 4.79 -6.38 -1.87
C VAL A 107 4.79 -6.99 -0.47
N LEU A 108 4.96 -8.30 -0.35
CA LEU A 108 4.93 -8.98 0.95
C LEU A 108 6.04 -8.49 1.89
N ARG A 109 7.26 -8.31 1.38
CA ARG A 109 8.40 -7.86 2.17
C ARG A 109 8.22 -6.44 2.68
N LEU A 110 7.83 -5.51 1.81
CA LEU A 110 7.57 -4.12 2.17
C LEU A 110 6.39 -3.99 3.14
N MET A 111 5.27 -4.65 2.83
CA MET A 111 4.09 -4.61 3.70
C MET A 111 4.36 -5.24 5.07
N ALA A 112 5.16 -6.31 5.15
CA ALA A 112 5.55 -6.86 6.45
C ALA A 112 6.31 -5.85 7.32
N GLN A 113 7.22 -5.05 6.74
CA GLN A 113 7.91 -3.99 7.48
C GLN A 113 6.95 -2.86 7.87
N ALA A 114 6.09 -2.42 6.95
CA ALA A 114 5.12 -1.36 7.22
C ALA A 114 4.12 -1.76 8.34
N ILE A 115 3.58 -2.98 8.29
CA ILE A 115 2.67 -3.51 9.32
C ILE A 115 3.40 -3.63 10.66
N HIS A 116 4.64 -4.10 10.65
CA HIS A 116 5.44 -4.18 11.88
C HIS A 116 5.60 -2.81 12.54
N GLU A 117 5.94 -1.78 11.76
CA GLU A 117 6.08 -0.42 12.26
C GLU A 117 4.77 0.14 12.81
N LEU A 118 3.67 -0.04 12.08
CA LEU A 118 2.35 0.41 12.55
C LEU A 118 1.95 -0.28 13.86
N TRP A 119 2.23 -1.58 13.97
CA TRP A 119 1.95 -2.36 15.18
C TRP A 119 2.82 -1.91 16.37
N MET A 120 4.12 -1.73 16.16
CA MET A 120 5.04 -1.26 17.22
C MET A 120 4.71 0.15 17.72
N ASN A 121 4.21 1.01 16.83
CA ASN A 121 3.81 2.39 17.17
C ASN A 121 2.36 2.49 17.68
N ALA A 122 1.65 1.37 17.84
CA ALA A 122 0.26 1.31 18.26
C ALA A 122 -0.67 2.23 17.43
N ASP A 123 -0.49 2.22 16.10
CA ASP A 123 -1.26 3.06 15.20
C ASP A 123 -2.78 2.77 15.32
N PRO A 124 -3.62 3.80 15.55
CA PRO A 124 -5.05 3.61 15.78
C PRO A 124 -5.88 3.52 14.49
N SER A 125 -5.26 3.60 13.32
CA SER A 125 -5.97 3.63 12.03
C SER A 125 -6.70 2.32 11.77
N VAL A 126 -7.94 2.43 11.31
CA VAL A 126 -8.78 1.27 10.99
C VAL A 126 -8.44 0.61 9.64
N MET A 127 -7.59 1.26 8.84
CA MET A 127 -7.13 0.78 7.55
C MET A 127 -5.72 1.27 7.25
N ILE A 128 -4.92 0.44 6.60
CA ILE A 128 -3.55 0.77 6.18
C ILE A 128 -3.60 1.39 4.79
N MET A 129 -3.18 2.65 4.70
CA MET A 129 -3.21 3.44 3.47
C MET A 129 -1.78 3.80 3.01
N PRO A 130 -1.59 4.33 1.79
CA PRO A 130 -0.31 4.89 1.36
C PRO A 130 0.29 5.87 2.37
N GLY A 131 -0.52 6.78 2.92
CA GLY A 131 -0.06 7.74 3.94
C GLY A 131 0.33 7.12 5.29
N SER A 132 -0.09 5.88 5.56
CA SER A 132 0.24 5.15 6.79
C SER A 132 1.67 4.58 6.75
N VAL A 133 2.27 4.42 5.57
CA VAL A 133 3.59 3.80 5.43
C VAL A 133 4.66 4.72 6.03
N ALA A 134 5.29 4.30 7.13
CA ALA A 134 6.35 5.06 7.79
C ALA A 134 7.66 5.01 6.98
N VAL A 135 7.73 5.79 5.91
CA VAL A 135 8.82 5.77 4.91
C VAL A 135 10.20 5.99 5.53
N SER A 136 10.32 6.84 6.56
CA SER A 136 11.60 7.11 7.24
C SER A 136 11.93 6.11 8.36
N SER A 137 11.18 5.01 8.51
CA SER A 137 11.51 4.00 9.52
C SER A 137 12.80 3.27 9.14
N PRO A 138 13.66 2.91 10.12
CA PRO A 138 14.83 2.06 9.89
C PRO A 138 14.53 0.69 9.26
N ARG A 139 13.28 0.23 9.26
CA ARG A 139 12.85 -1.02 8.63
C ARG A 139 12.29 -0.84 7.23
N VAL A 140 11.60 0.28 6.99
CA VAL A 140 10.88 0.53 5.74
C VAL A 140 11.77 1.24 4.73
N GLU A 141 12.56 2.22 5.17
CA GLU A 141 13.45 3.01 4.30
C GLU A 141 14.44 2.11 3.53
N PRO A 142 15.19 1.18 4.16
CA PRO A 142 16.15 0.36 3.43
C PRO A 142 15.46 -0.59 2.44
N GLU A 143 14.21 -0.98 2.71
CA GLU A 143 13.43 -1.80 1.78
C GLU A 143 13.06 -1.00 0.53
N LEU A 144 12.61 0.24 0.69
CA LEU A 144 12.25 1.13 -0.43
C LEU A 144 13.49 1.50 -1.26
N LEU A 145 14.60 1.84 -0.59
CA LEU A 145 15.88 2.19 -1.24
C LEU A 145 16.56 1.00 -1.94
N HIS A 146 16.09 -0.23 -1.72
CA HIS A 146 16.52 -1.38 -2.54
C HIS A 146 16.04 -1.25 -3.99
N TYR A 147 14.88 -0.62 -4.19
CA TYR A 147 14.22 -0.46 -5.48
C TYR A 147 14.48 0.92 -6.11
N LEU A 148 14.71 1.93 -5.28
CA LEU A 148 14.99 3.31 -5.68
C LEU A 148 16.49 3.60 -5.73
N ASP A 149 16.85 4.73 -6.34
CA ASP A 149 18.23 5.24 -6.31
C ASP A 149 18.60 5.75 -4.90
N VAL A 150 19.89 5.70 -4.55
CA VAL A 150 20.40 6.13 -3.22
C VAL A 150 20.12 7.62 -2.95
N SER A 151 20.03 8.44 -3.99
CA SER A 151 19.67 9.87 -3.88
C SER A 151 18.32 10.11 -3.21
N TRP A 152 17.40 9.13 -3.21
CA TRP A 152 16.11 9.25 -2.53
C TRP A 152 16.22 9.34 -1.01
N GLN A 153 17.36 8.93 -0.41
CA GLN A 153 17.57 9.00 1.02
C GLN A 153 17.46 10.45 1.56
N SER A 154 18.08 11.41 0.87
CA SER A 154 18.02 12.82 1.29
C SER A 154 16.63 13.42 1.07
N ILE A 155 15.95 13.03 -0.01
CA ILE A 155 14.58 13.46 -0.31
C ILE A 155 13.61 12.93 0.75
N ILE A 156 13.74 11.66 1.14
CA ILE A 156 12.91 11.07 2.18
C ILE A 156 13.08 11.87 3.47
N ALA A 157 14.33 12.04 3.94
CA ALA A 157 14.63 12.69 5.21
C ALA A 157 14.26 14.19 5.24
N GLY A 158 14.32 14.87 4.10
CA GLY A 158 14.04 16.30 3.97
C GLY A 158 12.57 16.64 3.69
N ASP A 159 11.95 15.92 2.75
CA ASP A 159 10.70 16.37 2.12
C ASP A 159 9.53 15.40 2.30
N VAL A 160 9.78 14.15 2.72
CA VAL A 160 8.72 13.13 2.85
C VAL A 160 8.42 12.82 4.30
N ASP A 161 9.41 12.37 5.07
CA ASP A 161 9.22 11.82 6.40
C ASP A 161 10.48 11.92 7.26
N GLY A 162 10.34 11.75 8.56
CA GLY A 162 11.43 11.86 9.53
C GLY A 162 11.35 13.15 10.35
N THR A 163 12.08 13.18 11.47
CA THR A 163 12.00 14.23 12.48
C THR A 163 12.58 15.58 12.03
N ALA A 164 13.40 15.59 10.98
CA ALA A 164 13.96 16.82 10.40
C ALA A 164 13.17 17.31 9.17
N SER A 165 12.19 16.53 8.70
CA SER A 165 11.49 16.77 7.45
C SER A 165 10.57 18.00 7.51
N THR A 166 10.34 18.63 6.35
CA THR A 166 9.41 19.76 6.22
C THR A 166 7.99 19.38 6.67
N PRO A 167 7.40 18.24 6.26
CA PRO A 167 6.08 17.81 6.74
C PRO A 167 6.01 17.67 8.27
N TYR A 168 7.05 17.12 8.89
CA TYR A 168 7.11 17.00 10.35
C TYR A 168 7.13 18.37 11.03
N LYS A 169 7.91 19.32 10.52
CA LYS A 169 7.96 20.69 11.07
C LYS A 169 6.61 21.40 10.96
N VAL A 170 5.92 21.25 9.83
CA VAL A 170 4.57 21.81 9.62
C VAL A 170 3.59 21.20 10.63
N ASP A 171 3.58 19.88 10.76
CA ASP A 171 2.74 19.18 11.74
C ASP A 171 3.03 19.68 13.17
N GLN A 172 4.31 19.81 13.58
CA GLN A 172 4.67 20.32 14.91
C GLN A 172 4.20 21.76 15.15
N SER A 173 4.19 22.61 14.11
CA SER A 173 3.74 24.00 14.23
C SER A 173 2.22 24.17 14.34
N ALA A 174 1.43 23.12 14.04
CA ALA A 174 -0.02 23.17 14.03
C ALA A 174 -0.63 21.96 14.79
N PRO A 175 -1.12 22.14 16.04
CA PRO A 175 -1.63 21.05 16.87
C PRO A 175 -2.71 20.17 16.22
N ASN A 176 -3.60 20.79 15.43
CA ASN A 176 -4.66 20.07 14.72
C ASN A 176 -4.12 19.12 13.63
N LEU A 177 -3.01 19.50 12.96
CA LEU A 177 -2.35 18.66 11.97
C LEU A 177 -1.50 17.59 12.65
N ASN A 178 -0.77 17.96 13.71
CA ASN A 178 0.09 17.07 14.48
C ASN A 178 -0.68 15.84 15.01
N ARG A 179 -1.91 16.06 15.51
CA ARG A 179 -2.77 15.00 16.05
C ARG A 179 -2.93 13.81 15.09
N TYR A 180 -2.93 14.08 13.79
CA TYR A 180 -3.11 13.06 12.75
C TYR A 180 -1.85 12.82 11.92
N SER A 181 -0.74 13.52 12.23
CA SER A 181 0.44 13.62 11.35
C SER A 181 0.04 13.95 9.91
N ALA A 182 -0.89 14.90 9.74
CA ALA A 182 -1.61 15.11 8.49
C ALA A 182 -0.67 15.42 7.32
N THR A 183 0.28 16.33 7.52
CA THR A 183 1.23 16.73 6.48
C THR A 183 2.15 15.57 6.11
N ARG A 184 2.60 14.80 7.10
CA ARG A 184 3.41 13.59 6.83
C ARG A 184 2.62 12.53 6.08
N ARG A 185 1.36 12.27 6.42
CA ARG A 185 0.51 11.30 5.71
C ARG A 185 0.34 11.69 4.24
N VAL A 186 0.13 12.98 3.95
CA VAL A 186 0.07 13.52 2.58
C VAL A 186 1.40 13.32 1.86
N ALA A 187 2.52 13.72 2.47
CA ALA A 187 3.83 13.58 1.85
C ALA A 187 4.19 12.11 1.56
N ARG A 188 3.87 11.20 2.48
CA ARG A 188 4.03 9.75 2.29
C ARG A 188 3.17 9.20 1.16
N ALA A 189 1.91 9.60 1.08
CA ALA A 189 1.01 9.16 0.00
C ALA A 189 1.52 9.63 -1.38
N ILE A 190 1.97 10.88 -1.48
CA ILE A 190 2.60 11.41 -2.69
C ILE A 190 3.84 10.61 -3.04
N PHE A 191 4.74 10.37 -2.08
CA PHE A 191 5.95 9.57 -2.30
C PHE A 191 5.60 8.16 -2.80
N MET A 192 4.67 7.47 -2.15
CA MET A 192 4.26 6.12 -2.53
C MET A 192 3.67 6.04 -3.94
N GLY A 193 2.94 7.07 -4.39
CA GLY A 193 2.37 7.09 -5.74
C GLY A 193 3.35 7.56 -6.84
N THR A 194 4.31 8.43 -6.51
CA THR A 194 5.12 9.13 -7.53
C THR A 194 6.56 8.63 -7.65
N ALA A 195 7.20 8.19 -6.56
CA ALA A 195 8.62 7.82 -6.55
C ALA A 195 9.00 6.75 -7.59
N PRO A 196 8.21 5.69 -7.81
CA PRO A 196 8.50 4.69 -8.85
C PRO A 196 8.46 5.24 -10.28
N THR A 197 7.72 6.32 -10.50
CA THR A 197 7.46 6.89 -11.83
C THR A 197 8.32 8.10 -12.15
N HIS A 198 9.28 8.49 -11.30
CA HIS A 198 10.06 9.73 -11.44
C HIS A 198 10.73 9.94 -12.82
N GLN A 199 11.03 8.87 -13.55
CA GLN A 199 11.64 8.95 -14.90
C GLN A 199 10.61 9.10 -16.05
N GLN A 200 9.31 9.04 -15.77
CA GLN A 200 8.24 9.14 -16.76
C GLN A 200 7.84 10.60 -17.03
N GLN A 201 7.02 10.86 -18.06
CA GLN A 201 6.62 12.24 -18.42
C GLN A 201 5.47 12.80 -17.56
N ASN A 202 4.64 11.95 -16.94
CA ASN A 202 3.52 12.35 -16.08
C ASN A 202 3.68 11.75 -14.68
N THR A 203 4.39 12.44 -13.79
CA THR A 203 4.90 11.87 -12.52
C THR A 203 4.14 12.33 -11.26
N GLY A 204 2.97 12.95 -11.42
CA GLY A 204 2.20 13.53 -10.32
C GLY A 204 0.96 12.74 -9.92
N LEU A 205 0.49 12.97 -8.70
CA LEU A 205 -0.86 12.63 -8.26
C LEU A 205 -1.70 13.91 -8.24
N ASP A 206 -2.97 13.81 -8.62
CA ASP A 206 -3.94 14.87 -8.37
C ASP A 206 -4.45 14.82 -6.91
N ASP A 207 -5.12 15.89 -6.50
CA ASP A 207 -5.67 16.04 -5.15
C ASP A 207 -6.62 14.90 -4.77
N LYS A 208 -7.33 14.33 -5.75
CA LYS A 208 -8.29 13.26 -5.51
C LYS A 208 -7.59 11.94 -5.21
N GLN A 209 -6.52 11.61 -5.93
CA GLN A 209 -5.69 10.44 -5.59
C GLN A 209 -4.98 10.62 -4.26
N ILE A 210 -4.52 11.83 -3.95
CA ILE A 210 -3.92 12.13 -2.64
C ILE A 210 -4.95 11.88 -1.53
N ASN A 211 -6.17 12.43 -1.65
CA ASN A 211 -7.25 12.19 -0.70
C ASN A 211 -7.51 10.70 -0.49
N LEU A 212 -7.62 9.93 -1.57
CA LEU A 212 -7.84 8.48 -1.51
C LEU A 212 -6.73 7.74 -0.72
N GLY A 213 -5.52 8.29 -0.68
CA GLY A 213 -4.38 7.71 0.01
C GLY A 213 -4.21 8.08 1.49
N VAL A 214 -5.04 9.00 2.03
CA VAL A 214 -4.79 9.61 3.37
C VAL A 214 -6.01 9.85 4.26
N VAL A 215 -7.24 9.63 3.78
CA VAL A 215 -8.46 9.90 4.56
C VAL A 215 -8.69 8.96 5.75
#